data_AF-A0A078AVT7-F1
#
_entry.id   AF-A0A078AVT7-F1
#
_cell.length_a   1.000
_cell.length_b   1.000
_cell.length_c   1.000
_cell.angle_alpha   90.00
_cell.angle_beta   90.00
_cell.angle_gamma   90.00
#
_symmetry.space_group_name_H-M   'P 1'
#
loop_
_entity.id
_entity.type
_entity.pdbx_description
1 polymer ?
#
loop_
_entity_poly.entity_id
_entity_poly.type
_entity_poly.pdbx_seq_one_letter_code
_entity_poly.pdbx_strand_id
1 'polypeptide(L)'
;MLEMKEKNKKTICLVNLISTIITTALMIGTLVILNKEPEVCKGHQLKITLWLMLGMHATNIIEQVCSMTGLDRWCCGCICILAFFFYELAVLVYMNSVFYSSGECEEDHPLKYWWLFFNIIVYFFFLFITIYFHCKSFFAAVSRDEVIKEMNEEEQEDKKAHSNTMQ
;
A
#
# COMPACT_ATOMS: atom_id res chain seq x y z
N MET A 1 -18.23 18.31 -12.26
CA MET A 1 -17.43 17.06 -12.44
C MET A 1 -15.92 17.31 -12.39
N LEU A 2 -15.40 18.42 -12.96
CA LEU A 2 -13.97 18.80 -12.90
C LEU A 2 -13.48 19.17 -11.48
N GLU A 3 -14.27 19.92 -10.70
CA GLU A 3 -13.90 20.29 -9.32
C GLU A 3 -13.80 19.08 -8.36
N MET A 4 -14.64 18.06 -8.57
CA MET A 4 -14.53 16.79 -7.83
C MET A 4 -13.26 16.01 -8.20
N LYS A 5 -12.85 16.04 -9.47
CA LYS A 5 -11.57 15.46 -9.93
C LYS A 5 -10.37 16.19 -9.31
N GLU A 6 -10.43 17.51 -9.19
CA GLU A 6 -9.33 18.30 -8.63
C GLU A 6 -9.20 18.15 -7.10
N LYS A 7 -10.31 18.12 -6.35
CA LYS A 7 -10.30 17.82 -4.91
C LYS A 7 -9.75 16.42 -4.64
N ASN A 8 -10.18 15.40 -5.38
CA ASN A 8 -9.63 14.04 -5.24
C ASN A 8 -8.12 13.98 -5.53
N LYS A 9 -7.64 14.68 -6.56
CA LYS A 9 -6.20 14.76 -6.86
C LYS A 9 -5.40 15.40 -5.72
N LYS A 10 -5.89 16.48 -5.12
CA LYS A 10 -5.24 17.15 -3.98
C LYS A 10 -5.19 16.23 -2.75
N THR A 11 -6.29 15.52 -2.46
CA THR A 11 -6.32 14.55 -1.35
C THR A 11 -5.36 13.38 -1.56
N ILE A 12 -5.32 12.81 -2.76
CA ILE A 12 -4.39 11.70 -3.09
C ILE A 12 -2.93 12.17 -2.98
N CYS A 13 -2.61 13.36 -3.49
CA CYS A 13 -1.28 13.94 -3.40
C CYS A 13 -0.86 14.18 -1.93
N LEU A 14 -1.77 14.70 -1.10
CA LEU A 14 -1.51 14.91 0.33
C LEU A 14 -1.28 13.59 1.07
N VAL A 15 -2.10 12.56 0.82
CA VAL A 15 -1.96 11.24 1.43
C VAL A 15 -0.62 10.60 1.02
N ASN A 16 -0.28 10.68 -0.27
CA ASN A 16 1.01 10.17 -0.76
C ASN A 16 2.18 10.91 -0.14
N LEU A 17 2.12 12.24 -0.02
CA LEU A 17 3.17 13.04 0.62
C LEU A 17 3.36 12.66 2.10
N ILE A 18 2.26 12.56 2.86
CA ILE A 18 2.30 12.16 4.28
C ILE A 18 2.89 10.74 4.42
N SER A 19 2.45 9.82 3.57
CA SER A 19 2.97 8.46 3.52
C SER A 19 4.48 8.45 3.25
N THR A 20 4.97 9.20 2.26
CA THR A 20 6.41 9.33 1.97
C THR A 20 7.19 9.85 3.17
N ILE A 21 6.67 10.85 3.89
CA ILE A 21 7.32 11.40 5.10
C ILE A 21 7.42 10.32 6.19
N ILE A 22 6.33 9.59 6.43
CA ILE A 22 6.29 8.50 7.42
C ILE A 22 7.28 7.40 7.04
N THR A 23 7.25 6.93 5.79
CA THR A 23 8.15 5.87 5.30
C THR A 23 9.61 6.29 5.37
N THR A 24 9.92 7.56 5.05
CA THR A 24 11.29 8.10 5.19
C THR A 24 11.72 8.13 6.66
N ALA A 25 10.84 8.51 7.58
CA ALA A 25 11.14 8.48 9.02
C ALA A 25 11.38 7.04 9.53
N LEU A 26 10.58 6.08 9.06
CA LEU A 26 10.76 4.65 9.38
C LEU A 26 12.06 4.10 8.80
N MET A 27 12.44 4.49 7.59
CA MET A 27 13.71 4.14 6.96
C MET A 27 14.89 4.66 7.82
N ILE A 28 14.88 5.93 8.19
CA ILE A 28 15.92 6.54 9.03
C ILE A 28 15.99 5.85 10.39
N GLY A 29 14.85 5.60 11.04
CA GLY A 29 14.80 4.87 12.31
C GLY A 29 15.39 3.46 12.19
N THR A 30 15.10 2.76 11.09
CA THR A 30 15.65 1.43 10.80
C THR A 30 17.17 1.47 10.61
N LEU A 31 17.71 2.50 9.94
CA LEU A 31 19.16 2.72 9.82
C LEU A 31 19.83 2.97 11.18
N VAL A 32 19.20 3.78 12.04
CA VAL A 32 19.71 4.04 13.40
C VAL A 32 19.75 2.76 14.23
N ILE A 33 18.71 1.93 14.12
CA ILE A 33 18.62 0.65 14.85
C ILE A 33 19.60 -0.40 14.28
N LEU A 34 19.85 -0.40 12.97
CA LEU A 34 20.83 -1.26 12.29
C LEU A 34 22.27 -0.98 12.74
N ASN A 35 22.63 0.29 12.93
CA ASN A 35 23.98 0.71 13.30
C ASN A 35 24.31 0.52 14.80
N LYS A 36 23.36 0.07 15.62
CA LYS A 36 23.65 -0.37 16.98
C LYS A 36 24.22 -1.79 16.95
N GLU A 37 25.52 -1.96 17.21
CA GLU A 37 26.25 -3.24 17.11
C GLU A 37 25.76 -4.35 18.09
N PRO A 38 25.89 -5.66 17.77
CA PRO A 38 25.31 -6.81 18.51
C PRO A 38 26.34 -7.83 19.03
N GLU A 39 25.94 -8.90 19.78
CA GLU A 39 26.56 -10.24 19.55
C GLU A 39 25.90 -11.54 20.05
N VAL A 40 24.91 -11.60 20.95
CA VAL A 40 24.72 -12.88 21.69
C VAL A 40 23.55 -13.80 21.26
N CYS A 41 22.54 -13.36 20.50
CA CYS A 41 21.35 -14.20 20.22
C CYS A 41 20.84 -14.07 18.78
N LYS A 42 20.86 -15.17 17.97
CA LYS A 42 20.36 -15.31 16.57
C LYS A 42 20.42 -14.03 15.70
N GLY A 43 21.41 -13.16 15.94
CA GLY A 43 21.36 -11.75 15.53
C GLY A 43 21.44 -11.57 14.03
N HIS A 44 21.92 -12.60 13.31
CA HIS A 44 21.98 -12.64 11.87
C HIS A 44 20.59 -12.57 11.22
N GLN A 45 19.60 -13.31 11.74
CA GLN A 45 18.24 -13.31 11.21
C GLN A 45 17.54 -11.95 11.43
N LEU A 46 17.71 -11.38 12.63
CA LEU A 46 17.15 -10.07 12.96
C LEU A 46 17.81 -8.95 12.12
N LYS A 47 19.12 -9.04 11.89
CA LYS A 47 19.87 -8.10 11.04
C LYS A 47 19.43 -8.20 9.58
N ILE A 48 19.28 -9.40 9.03
CA ILE A 48 18.74 -9.62 7.67
C ILE A 48 17.33 -9.03 7.57
N THR A 49 16.49 -9.27 8.58
CA THR A 49 15.10 -8.77 8.61
C THR A 49 15.05 -7.24 8.58
N LEU A 50 15.92 -6.57 9.34
CA LEU A 50 16.03 -5.11 9.32
C LEU A 50 16.55 -4.58 7.97
N TRP A 51 17.46 -5.30 7.29
CA TRP A 51 17.88 -4.96 5.93
C TRP A 51 16.78 -5.13 4.89
N LEU A 52 16.00 -6.22 4.97
CA LEU A 52 14.85 -6.43 4.10
C LEU A 52 13.77 -5.37 4.34
N MET A 53 13.54 -4.99 5.59
CA MET A 53 12.66 -3.88 5.96
C MET A 53 13.15 -2.55 5.39
N LEU A 54 14.46 -2.28 5.44
CA LEU A 54 15.04 -1.10 4.78
C LEU A 54 14.78 -1.12 3.27
N GLY A 55 14.93 -2.28 2.64
CA GLY A 55 14.58 -2.49 1.23
C GLY A 55 13.10 -2.23 0.97
N MET A 56 12.20 -2.68 1.84
CA MET A 56 10.76 -2.41 1.76
C MET A 56 10.43 -0.93 1.87
N HIS A 57 11.08 -0.19 2.79
CA HIS A 57 10.91 1.26 2.87
C HIS A 57 11.38 1.95 1.59
N ALA A 58 12.49 1.48 1.00
CA ALA A 58 13.01 2.03 -0.24
C ALA A 58 12.07 1.76 -1.43
N THR A 59 11.51 0.55 -1.56
CA THR A 59 10.53 0.24 -2.61
C THR A 59 9.28 1.10 -2.46
N ASN A 60 8.74 1.22 -1.25
CA ASN A 60 7.60 2.10 -0.96
C ASN A 60 7.85 3.56 -1.39
N ILE A 61 9.02 4.11 -1.07
CA ILE A 61 9.38 5.49 -1.47
C ILE A 61 9.45 5.61 -3.00
N ILE A 62 10.08 4.63 -3.68
CA ILE A 62 10.17 4.61 -5.14
C ILE A 62 8.78 4.56 -5.77
N GLU A 63 7.90 3.68 -5.30
CA GLU A 63 6.53 3.57 -5.78
C GLU A 63 5.75 4.87 -5.59
N GLN A 64 5.89 5.50 -4.42
CA GLN A 64 5.17 6.73 -4.11
C GLN A 64 5.67 7.91 -4.96
N VAL A 65 6.98 8.00 -5.21
CA VAL A 65 7.57 8.99 -6.12
C VAL A 65 7.12 8.73 -7.56
N CYS A 66 7.12 7.48 -8.02
CA CYS A 66 6.61 7.12 -9.35
C CYS A 66 5.11 7.48 -9.50
N SER A 67 4.30 7.24 -8.46
CA SER A 67 2.88 7.58 -8.40
C SER A 67 2.65 9.10 -8.43
N MET A 68 3.46 9.88 -7.71
CA MET A 68 3.35 11.36 -7.68
C MET A 68 3.80 12.02 -8.98
N THR A 69 4.81 11.46 -9.65
CA THR A 69 5.39 12.02 -10.89
C THR A 69 4.70 11.53 -12.16
N GLY A 70 3.83 10.51 -12.07
CA GLY A 70 3.23 9.87 -13.25
C GLY A 70 4.24 9.07 -14.07
N LEU A 71 5.40 8.73 -13.48
CA LEU A 71 6.42 7.90 -14.11
C LEU A 71 5.99 6.43 -14.20
N ASP A 72 4.96 6.01 -13.47
CA ASP A 72 4.34 4.69 -13.56
C ASP A 72 3.97 4.32 -15.01
N ARG A 73 3.55 5.31 -15.79
CA ARG A 73 3.21 5.12 -17.20
C ARG A 73 4.41 4.87 -18.12
N TRP A 74 5.61 5.22 -17.69
CA TRP A 74 6.82 5.27 -18.52
C TRP A 74 7.91 4.30 -18.08
N CYS A 75 8.07 4.08 -16.78
CA CYS A 75 9.21 3.35 -16.23
C CYS A 75 8.92 1.85 -16.09
N CYS A 76 7.66 1.45 -15.90
CA CYS A 76 7.32 0.05 -15.60
C CYS A 76 5.81 -0.06 -15.40
N GLY A 77 5.08 -0.67 -16.35
CA GLY A 77 3.61 -0.84 -16.24
C GLY A 77 3.18 -1.75 -15.08
N CYS A 78 2.00 -2.37 -15.18
CA CYS A 78 1.43 -3.22 -14.12
C CYS A 78 2.36 -4.32 -13.57
N ILE A 79 3.33 -4.80 -14.36
CA ILE A 79 4.24 -5.89 -13.96
C ILE A 79 5.13 -5.51 -12.77
N CYS A 80 5.68 -4.29 -12.74
CA CYS A 80 6.63 -3.94 -11.69
C CYS A 80 5.93 -3.59 -10.38
N ILE A 81 4.73 -3.01 -10.47
CA ILE A 81 3.83 -2.83 -9.32
C ILE A 81 3.47 -4.20 -8.70
N LEU A 82 3.15 -5.19 -9.53
CA LEU A 82 2.88 -6.54 -9.04
C LEU A 82 4.13 -7.17 -8.41
N ALA A 83 5.31 -7.00 -9.00
CA ALA A 83 6.56 -7.53 -8.47
C ALA A 83 6.91 -6.92 -7.11
N PHE A 84 6.78 -5.60 -6.96
CA PHE A 84 6.98 -4.93 -5.68
C PHE A 84 5.94 -5.40 -4.65
N PHE A 85 4.66 -5.50 -5.01
CA PHE A 85 3.63 -6.03 -4.10
C PHE A 85 3.98 -7.42 -3.55
N PHE A 86 4.39 -8.36 -4.41
CA PHE A 86 4.80 -9.70 -3.97
C PHE A 86 6.06 -9.68 -3.12
N TYR A 87 7.03 -8.82 -3.44
CA TYR A 87 8.22 -8.61 -2.63
C TYR A 87 7.86 -8.11 -1.22
N GLU A 88 7.02 -7.09 -1.12
CA GLU A 88 6.61 -6.52 0.17
C GLU A 88 5.82 -7.53 1.00
N LEU A 89 4.92 -8.29 0.38
CA LEU A 89 4.19 -9.36 1.04
C LEU A 89 5.12 -10.46 1.57
N ALA A 90 6.10 -10.90 0.76
CA ALA A 90 7.06 -11.93 1.16
C ALA A 90 7.92 -11.47 2.34
N VAL A 91 8.40 -10.22 2.31
CA VAL A 91 9.18 -9.65 3.42
C VAL A 91 8.32 -9.49 4.66
N LEU A 92 7.05 -9.07 4.54
CA LEU A 92 6.13 -8.97 5.68
C LEU A 92 5.88 -10.33 6.34
N VAL A 93 5.68 -11.39 5.56
CA VAL A 93 5.55 -12.76 6.08
C VAL A 93 6.85 -13.21 6.76
N TYR A 94 8.00 -12.94 6.14
CA TYR A 94 9.30 -13.27 6.71
C TYR A 94 9.55 -12.52 8.04
N MET A 95 9.20 -11.24 8.12
CA MET A 95 9.30 -10.43 9.34
C MET A 95 8.47 -11.02 10.49
N ASN A 96 7.25 -11.46 10.21
CA ASN A 96 6.41 -12.14 11.20
C ASN A 96 7.03 -13.45 11.67
N SER A 97 7.53 -14.27 10.73
CA SER A 97 8.21 -15.52 11.07
C SER A 97 9.42 -15.27 11.98
N VAL A 98 10.25 -14.27 11.66
CA VAL A 98 11.42 -13.93 12.47
C VAL A 98 10.98 -13.44 13.85
N PHE A 99 10.01 -12.52 13.92
CA PHE A 99 9.47 -12.00 15.18
C PHE A 99 9.05 -13.11 16.14
N TYR A 100 8.23 -14.06 15.69
CA TYR A 100 7.80 -15.19 16.53
C TYR A 100 8.95 -16.13 16.90
N SER A 101 9.90 -16.35 16.00
CA SER A 101 11.05 -17.24 16.24
C SER A 101 12.16 -16.63 17.12
N SER A 102 12.16 -15.30 17.27
CA SER A 102 13.18 -14.54 18.01
C SER A 102 12.70 -14.04 19.38
N GLY A 103 11.51 -14.47 19.85
CA GLY A 103 10.95 -14.02 21.13
C GLY A 103 11.88 -14.28 22.33
N GLU A 104 12.65 -15.37 22.30
CA GLU A 104 13.66 -15.67 23.33
C GLU A 104 14.81 -14.65 23.38
N CYS A 105 15.04 -13.89 22.29
CA CYS A 105 16.06 -12.84 22.23
C CYS A 105 15.51 -11.45 22.59
N GLU A 106 14.25 -11.34 23.05
CA GLU A 106 13.63 -10.06 23.43
C GLU A 106 14.37 -9.39 24.59
N GLU A 107 14.75 -10.16 25.61
CA GLU A 107 15.43 -9.64 26.80
C GLU A 107 16.82 -9.05 26.45
N ASP A 108 17.54 -9.67 25.52
CA ASP A 108 18.85 -9.22 25.09
C ASP A 108 18.79 -7.99 24.17
N HIS A 109 17.73 -7.88 23.37
CA HIS A 109 17.62 -6.89 22.30
C HIS A 109 16.25 -6.19 22.22
N PRO A 110 15.79 -5.57 23.32
CA PRO A 110 14.43 -5.02 23.42
C PRO A 110 14.17 -3.93 22.39
N LEU A 111 15.17 -3.07 22.10
CA LEU A 111 15.01 -2.00 21.11
C LEU A 111 14.82 -2.51 19.68
N LYS A 112 15.56 -3.55 19.27
CA LYS A 112 15.45 -4.12 17.92
C LYS A 112 14.15 -4.89 17.77
N TYR A 113 13.77 -5.64 18.80
CA TYR A 113 12.52 -6.39 18.84
C TYR A 113 11.28 -5.48 18.84
N TRP A 114 11.28 -4.44 19.69
CA TRP A 114 10.21 -3.46 19.74
C TRP A 114 10.10 -2.66 18.43
N TRP A 115 11.24 -2.30 17.82
CA TRP A 115 11.24 -1.63 16.51
C TRP A 115 10.65 -2.52 15.41
N LEU A 116 11.00 -3.81 15.40
CA LEU A 116 10.43 -4.79 14.48
C LEU A 116 8.91 -4.90 14.67
N PHE A 117 8.45 -5.04 15.92
CA PHE A 117 7.02 -5.10 16.26
C PHE A 117 6.26 -3.84 15.79
N PHE A 118 6.81 -2.66 16.08
CA PHE A 118 6.22 -1.39 15.66
C PHE A 118 6.07 -1.32 14.13
N ASN A 119 7.10 -1.70 13.37
CA ASN A 119 7.02 -1.73 11.91
C ASN A 119 5.96 -2.72 11.42
N ILE A 120 5.88 -3.92 12.02
CA ILE A 120 4.84 -4.91 11.67
C ILE A 120 3.44 -4.31 11.84
N ILE A 121 3.15 -3.64 12.96
CA ILE A 121 1.86 -2.98 13.20
C ILE A 121 1.57 -1.94 12.12
N VAL A 122 2.54 -1.06 11.84
CA VAL A 122 2.39 0.01 10.86
C VAL A 122 2.09 -0.56 9.46
N TYR A 123 2.80 -1.60 9.05
CA TYR A 123 2.56 -2.26 7.76
C TYR A 123 1.18 -2.93 7.68
N PHE A 124 0.73 -3.62 8.73
CA PHE A 124 -0.62 -4.17 8.76
C PHE A 124 -1.69 -3.09 8.72
N PHE A 125 -1.47 -1.94 9.38
CA PHE A 125 -2.38 -0.80 9.30
C PHE A 125 -2.48 -0.26 7.86
N PHE A 126 -1.35 -0.09 7.17
CA PHE A 126 -1.36 0.33 5.77
C PHE A 126 -2.00 -0.72 4.84
N LEU A 127 -1.70 -2.00 5.04
CA LEU A 127 -2.34 -3.09 4.30
C LEU A 127 -3.86 -3.08 4.48
N PHE A 128 -4.34 -2.90 5.72
CA PHE A 128 -5.76 -2.79 6.03
C PHE A 128 -6.39 -1.57 5.33
N ILE A 129 -5.74 -0.41 5.37
CA ILE A 129 -6.19 0.79 4.66
C ILE A 129 -6.29 0.52 3.16
N THR A 130 -5.26 -0.08 2.56
CA THR A 130 -5.22 -0.40 1.13
C THR A 130 -6.35 -1.34 0.74
N ILE A 131 -6.55 -2.44 1.49
CA ILE A 131 -7.65 -3.38 1.28
C ILE A 131 -9.00 -2.67 1.43
N TYR A 132 -9.20 -1.88 2.49
CA TYR A 132 -10.45 -1.15 2.73
C TYR A 132 -10.79 -0.20 1.58
N PHE A 133 -9.83 0.60 1.11
CA PHE A 133 -10.04 1.50 -0.02
C PHE A 133 -10.27 0.75 -1.33
N HIS A 134 -9.58 -0.37 -1.58
CA HIS A 134 -9.82 -1.20 -2.76
C HIS A 134 -11.20 -1.84 -2.75
N CYS A 135 -11.63 -2.42 -1.61
CA CYS A 135 -12.97 -2.96 -1.45
C CYS A 135 -14.01 -1.86 -1.66
N LYS A 136 -13.86 -0.70 -1.01
CA LYS A 136 -14.76 0.44 -1.17
C LYS A 136 -14.84 0.91 -2.62
N SER A 137 -13.70 0.98 -3.32
CA SER A 137 -13.63 1.37 -4.72
C SER A 137 -14.32 0.34 -5.62
N PHE A 138 -14.13 -0.95 -5.35
CA PHE A 138 -14.76 -2.05 -6.09
C PHE A 138 -16.29 -2.02 -5.92
N PHE A 139 -16.79 -1.89 -4.69
CA PHE A 139 -18.24 -1.76 -4.44
C PHE A 139 -18.83 -0.49 -5.08
N ALA A 140 -18.12 0.63 -5.05
CA ALA A 140 -18.55 1.89 -5.69
C ALA A 140 -18.39 1.90 -7.22
N ALA A 141 -17.62 0.97 -7.79
CA ALA A 141 -17.55 0.75 -9.24
C ALA A 141 -18.74 -0.11 -9.69
N VAL A 142 -18.97 -1.23 -9.00
CA VAL A 142 -20.13 -2.11 -9.24
C VAL A 142 -21.44 -1.35 -9.14
N SER A 143 -21.63 -0.53 -8.10
CA SER A 143 -22.87 0.26 -7.95
C SER A 143 -23.05 1.33 -9.03
N ARG A 144 -21.94 1.84 -9.62
CA ARG A 144 -22.02 2.80 -10.73
C ARG A 144 -22.36 2.13 -12.05
N ASP A 145 -21.78 0.96 -12.29
CA ASP A 145 -22.04 0.18 -13.50
C ASP A 145 -23.49 -0.31 -13.53
N GLU A 146 -24.07 -0.69 -12.38
CA GLU A 146 -25.50 -1.03 -12.26
C GLU A 146 -26.41 0.16 -12.60
N VAL A 147 -26.16 1.35 -12.04
CA VAL A 147 -26.97 2.54 -12.31
C VAL A 147 -26.87 2.98 -13.78
N ILE A 148 -25.68 2.90 -14.40
CA ILE A 148 -25.51 3.21 -15.82
C ILE A 148 -26.29 2.21 -16.69
N LYS A 149 -26.35 0.95 -16.28
CA LYS A 149 -27.11 -0.08 -16.99
C LYS A 149 -28.62 0.19 -16.94
N GLU A 150 -29.16 0.51 -15.76
CA GLU A 150 -30.58 0.86 -15.60
C GLU A 150 -30.98 2.08 -16.44
N MET A 151 -30.17 3.15 -16.41
CA MET A 151 -30.43 4.36 -17.22
C MET A 151 -30.44 4.08 -18.74
N ASN A 152 -29.58 3.18 -19.22
CA ASN A 152 -29.53 2.81 -20.64
C ASN A 152 -30.71 1.92 -21.05
N GLU A 153 -31.26 1.11 -20.14
CA GLU A 153 -32.46 0.30 -20.38
C GLU A 153 -33.71 1.17 -20.45
N GLU A 154 -33.87 2.15 -19.55
CA GLU A 154 -34.97 3.13 -19.60
C GLU A 154 -34.94 3.98 -20.89
N GLU A 155 -33.76 4.43 -21.34
CA GLU A 155 -33.65 5.23 -22.57
C GLU A 155 -34.00 4.41 -23.84
N GLN A 156 -33.78 3.08 -23.82
CA GLN A 156 -34.21 2.20 -24.91
C GLN A 156 -35.72 1.93 -24.91
N GLU A 157 -36.34 1.83 -23.75
CA GLU A 157 -37.80 1.69 -23.63
C GLU A 157 -38.52 2.96 -24.11
N ASP A 158 -38.04 4.14 -23.72
CA ASP A 158 -38.61 5.41 -24.17
C ASP A 158 -38.48 5.62 -25.69
N LYS A 159 -37.33 5.24 -26.29
CA LYS A 159 -37.16 5.28 -27.76
C LYS A 159 -38.09 4.32 -28.50
N LYS A 160 -38.34 3.12 -27.95
CA LYS A 160 -39.33 2.18 -28.51
C LYS A 160 -40.76 2.69 -28.36
N ALA A 161 -41.11 3.25 -27.21
CA ALA A 161 -42.41 3.84 -26.98
C ALA A 161 -42.67 4.99 -27.96
N HIS A 162 -41.70 5.89 -28.12
CA HIS A 162 -41.84 7.05 -29.00
C HIS A 162 -41.89 6.70 -30.50
N SER A 163 -41.25 5.59 -30.91
CA SER A 163 -41.31 5.05 -32.29
C SER A 163 -42.67 4.43 -32.62
N ASN A 164 -43.37 3.86 -31.65
CA ASN A 164 -44.68 3.23 -31.86
C ASN A 164 -45.83 4.25 -31.91
N THR A 165 -45.63 5.45 -31.36
CA THR A 165 -46.64 6.54 -31.38
C THR A 165 -46.64 7.37 -32.67
N MET A 166 -45.68 7.16 -33.58
CA MET A 166 -45.59 7.86 -34.87
C MET A 166 -46.04 7.02 -36.09
N GLN A 167 -46.51 5.79 -35.87
CA GLN A 167 -47.20 4.97 -36.87
C GLN A 167 -48.71 5.05 -36.69
#